data_AF-A0A7S4LGX5-F1
#
_entry.id   AF-A0A7S4LGX5-F1
#
_cell.length_a   1.000
_cell.length_b   1.000
_cell.length_c   1.000
_cell.angle_alpha   90.00
_cell.angle_beta   90.00
_cell.angle_gamma   90.00
#
_symmetry.space_group_name_H-M   'P 1'
#
loop_
_entity.id
_entity.type
_entity.pdbx_description
1 polymer ?
#
loop_
_entity_poly.entity_id
_entity_poly.type
_entity_poly.pdbx_seq_one_letter_code
_entity_poly.pdbx_strand_id
1 'polypeptide(L)'
;PSRVISPTPSPSLSPAPSPPPSPTPPLAGGNRFCAQGDLFCLEWSISSTTITMTMSSTATGWVAVGFTDISGKMGPADVYFGWLDTSGTPQLSDRTNGAGYVQNAPDAQQDGQVQSASISG
;
A
#
# COMPACT_ATOMS: atom_id res chain seq x y z
N PRO A 1 -32.11 -3.93 54.84
CA PRO A 1 -32.38 -4.15 53.40
C PRO A 1 -32.21 -2.86 52.59
N SER A 2 -31.11 -2.72 51.86
CA SER A 2 -30.88 -1.60 50.93
C SER A 2 -30.39 -2.17 49.59
N ARG A 3 -31.12 -1.90 48.51
CA ARG A 3 -30.90 -2.42 47.15
C ARG A 3 -30.15 -1.37 46.35
N VAL A 4 -28.94 -1.67 45.90
CA VAL A 4 -28.13 -0.81 45.02
C VAL A 4 -28.70 -0.91 43.61
N ILE A 5 -29.08 0.22 43.01
CA ILE A 5 -29.49 0.33 41.60
C ILE A 5 -28.27 0.77 40.78
N SER A 6 -27.86 -0.08 39.83
CA SER A 6 -26.77 0.16 38.88
C SER A 6 -27.25 1.06 37.73
N PRO A 7 -26.47 2.05 37.25
CA PRO A 7 -26.84 2.82 36.06
C PRO A 7 -26.62 2.00 34.77
N THR A 8 -27.58 2.07 33.85
CA THR A 8 -27.52 1.46 32.50
C THR A 8 -26.52 2.22 31.61
N PRO A 9 -25.64 1.55 30.84
CA PRO A 9 -24.79 2.23 29.86
C PRO A 9 -25.59 2.72 28.64
N SER A 10 -25.33 3.96 28.22
CA SER A 10 -25.89 4.59 27.01
C SER A 10 -25.26 3.97 25.75
N PRO A 11 -26.01 3.65 24.68
CA PRO A 11 -25.42 3.16 23.43
C PRO A 11 -24.67 4.31 22.73
N SER A 12 -23.35 4.18 22.62
CA SER A 12 -22.51 5.05 21.79
C SER A 12 -22.84 4.79 20.32
N LEU A 13 -23.35 5.80 19.61
CA LEU A 13 -23.55 5.73 18.17
C LEU A 13 -22.18 5.58 17.49
N SER A 14 -21.98 4.46 16.78
CA SER A 14 -20.76 4.22 16.00
C SER A 14 -20.65 5.26 14.87
N PRO A 15 -19.48 5.83 14.61
CA PRO A 15 -19.29 6.71 13.46
C PRO A 15 -19.54 5.94 12.16
N ALA A 16 -20.20 6.58 11.20
CA ALA A 16 -20.46 6.00 9.89
C ALA A 16 -19.13 5.69 9.17
N PRO A 17 -19.05 4.60 8.38
CA PRO A 17 -17.86 4.28 7.60
C PRO A 17 -17.59 5.38 6.58
N SER A 18 -16.33 5.81 6.48
CA SER A 18 -15.87 6.75 5.45
C SER A 18 -16.14 6.19 4.05
N PRO A 19 -16.49 7.04 3.07
CA PRO A 19 -16.69 6.59 1.70
C PRO A 19 -15.41 5.94 1.14
N PRO A 20 -15.53 4.95 0.25
CA PRO A 20 -14.38 4.32 -0.39
C PRO A 20 -13.55 5.38 -1.15
N PRO A 21 -12.21 5.25 -1.17
CA PRO A 21 -11.36 6.15 -1.93
C PRO A 21 -11.75 6.09 -3.42
N SER A 22 -11.91 7.25 -4.06
CA SER A 22 -12.13 7.29 -5.51
C SER A 22 -10.94 6.68 -6.25
N PRO A 23 -11.15 6.00 -7.38
CA PRO A 23 -10.07 5.53 -8.23
C PRO A 23 -9.24 6.73 -8.69
N THR A 24 -7.93 6.70 -8.42
CA THR A 24 -7.02 7.76 -8.87
C THR A 24 -6.90 7.71 -10.39
N PRO A 25 -7.05 8.85 -11.09
CA PRO A 25 -6.82 8.91 -12.52
C PRO A 25 -5.42 8.39 -12.85
N PRO A 26 -5.24 7.61 -13.93
CA PRO A 26 -3.91 7.25 -14.39
C PRO A 26 -3.08 8.53 -14.59
N LEU A 27 -1.84 8.51 -14.11
CA LEU A 27 -0.91 9.63 -14.20
C LEU A 27 -0.69 10.00 -15.67
N ALA A 28 -1.31 11.10 -16.11
CA ALA A 28 -1.25 11.53 -17.50
C ALA A 28 0.20 11.84 -17.92
N GLY A 29 0.77 10.98 -18.77
CA GLY A 29 2.10 11.17 -19.38
C GLY A 29 3.30 10.57 -18.64
N GLY A 30 3.07 9.66 -17.67
CA GLY A 30 4.13 9.09 -16.84
C GLY A 30 4.99 8.00 -17.51
N ASN A 31 6.16 7.77 -16.91
CA ASN A 31 7.01 6.63 -17.22
C ASN A 31 6.26 5.34 -16.85
N ARG A 32 6.29 4.34 -17.73
CA ARG A 32 5.55 3.07 -17.55
C ARG A 32 6.43 1.87 -17.85
N PHE A 33 6.39 0.89 -16.96
CA PHE A 33 7.04 -0.40 -17.12
C PHE A 33 6.00 -1.49 -16.90
N CYS A 34 5.90 -2.46 -17.81
CA CYS A 34 5.05 -3.63 -17.63
C CYS A 34 5.87 -4.91 -17.81
N ALA A 35 5.58 -5.92 -16.98
CA ALA A 35 6.26 -7.19 -16.97
C ALA A 35 5.28 -8.34 -17.18
N GLN A 36 5.80 -9.46 -17.70
CA GLN A 36 5.08 -10.73 -17.87
C GLN A 36 3.76 -10.58 -18.66
N GLY A 37 3.76 -9.79 -19.74
CA GLY A 37 2.57 -9.58 -20.56
C GLY A 37 1.48 -8.80 -19.83
N ASP A 38 1.85 -7.70 -19.18
CA ASP A 38 0.97 -6.77 -18.47
C ASP A 38 0.32 -7.31 -17.18
N LEU A 39 0.77 -8.45 -16.67
CA LEU A 39 0.34 -8.97 -15.35
C LEU A 39 0.77 -8.07 -14.18
N PHE A 40 1.83 -7.31 -14.38
CA PHE A 40 2.24 -6.23 -13.48
C PHE A 40 2.67 -5.03 -14.31
N CYS A 41 2.11 -3.87 -13.97
CA CYS A 41 2.53 -2.59 -14.51
C CYS A 41 2.84 -1.61 -13.37
N LEU A 42 3.93 -0.88 -13.54
CA LEU A 42 4.35 0.23 -12.70
C LEU A 42 4.33 1.50 -13.55
N GLU A 43 3.57 2.47 -13.10
CA GLU A 43 3.56 3.83 -13.65
C GLU A 43 4.11 4.78 -12.60
N TRP A 44 4.95 5.73 -13.00
CA TRP A 44 5.49 6.72 -12.07
C TRP A 44 5.68 8.10 -12.67
N SER A 45 5.60 9.09 -11.78
CA SER A 45 5.98 10.47 -12.05
C SER A 45 6.91 10.96 -10.95
N ILE A 46 7.80 11.87 -11.32
CA ILE A 46 8.80 12.44 -10.42
C ILE A 46 8.51 13.93 -10.31
N SER A 47 8.41 14.42 -9.08
CA SER A 47 8.45 15.83 -8.73
C SER A 47 9.79 16.15 -8.04
N SER A 48 10.01 17.38 -7.57
CA SER A 48 11.30 17.81 -7.02
C SER A 48 11.88 16.87 -5.95
N THR A 49 11.04 16.28 -5.10
CA THR A 49 11.46 15.44 -3.96
C THR A 49 10.63 14.19 -3.80
N THR A 50 9.64 13.95 -4.67
CA THR A 50 8.64 12.89 -4.46
C THR A 50 8.41 12.14 -5.75
N ILE A 51 8.44 10.82 -5.65
CA ILE A 51 8.03 9.90 -6.70
C ILE A 51 6.60 9.46 -6.37
N THR A 52 5.66 9.68 -7.30
CA THR A 52 4.32 9.10 -7.19
C THR A 52 4.26 7.88 -8.08
N MET A 53 3.85 6.75 -7.50
CA MET A 53 3.78 5.46 -8.20
C MET A 53 2.36 4.93 -8.22
N THR A 54 2.01 4.25 -9.30
CA THR A 54 0.81 3.43 -9.42
C THR A 54 1.23 2.03 -9.82
N MET A 55 0.92 1.06 -8.96
CA MET A 55 1.13 -0.36 -9.23
C MET A 55 -0.20 -0.98 -9.62
N SER A 56 -0.24 -1.69 -10.74
CA SER A 56 -1.40 -2.43 -11.21
C SER A 56 -1.00 -3.88 -11.46
N SER A 57 -1.80 -4.82 -10.95
CA SER A 57 -1.55 -6.24 -11.14
C SER A 57 -2.81 -7.07 -11.04
N THR A 58 -2.77 -8.26 -11.63
CA THR A 58 -3.79 -9.30 -11.48
C THR A 58 -3.54 -10.23 -10.28
N ALA A 59 -2.50 -9.99 -9.48
CA ALA A 59 -2.18 -10.79 -8.31
C ALA A 59 -3.25 -10.65 -7.21
N THR A 60 -3.58 -11.74 -6.52
CA THR A 60 -4.60 -11.78 -5.44
C THR A 60 -4.02 -11.59 -4.04
N GLY A 61 -2.75 -11.20 -3.93
CA GLY A 61 -2.04 -10.99 -2.67
C GLY A 61 -1.49 -9.57 -2.57
N TRP A 62 -0.16 -9.48 -2.55
CA TRP A 62 0.56 -8.21 -2.53
C TRP A 62 1.38 -8.04 -3.80
N VAL A 63 1.65 -6.79 -4.13
CA VAL A 63 2.68 -6.38 -5.09
C VAL A 63 3.74 -5.57 -4.37
N ALA A 64 4.97 -5.60 -4.87
CA ALA A 64 6.02 -4.78 -4.32
C ALA A 64 6.92 -4.20 -5.40
N VAL A 65 7.48 -3.03 -5.12
CA VAL A 65 8.53 -2.40 -5.90
C VAL A 65 9.74 -2.17 -5.00
N GLY A 66 10.93 -2.45 -5.50
CA GLY A 66 12.19 -2.25 -4.79
C GLY A 66 13.13 -1.33 -5.56
N PHE A 67 13.79 -0.42 -4.85
CA PHE A 67 14.80 0.50 -5.35
C PHE A 67 16.17 0.03 -4.90
N THR A 68 17.06 -0.21 -5.87
CA THR A 68 18.45 -0.62 -5.64
C THR A 68 19.35 0.08 -6.64
N ASP A 69 20.59 0.35 -6.23
CA ASP A 69 21.66 0.84 -7.09
C ASP A 69 22.32 -0.30 -7.90
N ILE A 70 21.98 -1.56 -7.61
CA ILE A 70 22.51 -2.74 -8.29
C ILE A 70 21.49 -3.32 -9.27
N SER A 71 21.71 -3.07 -10.56
CA SER A 71 20.84 -3.54 -11.64
C SER A 71 20.57 -5.05 -11.57
N GLY A 72 19.28 -5.42 -11.62
CA GLY A 72 18.82 -6.81 -11.66
C GLY A 72 18.93 -7.57 -10.33
N LYS A 73 19.17 -6.88 -9.21
CA LYS A 73 19.21 -7.50 -7.88
C LYS A 73 17.93 -7.24 -7.10
N MET A 74 17.58 -8.20 -6.23
CA MET A 74 16.49 -8.05 -5.26
C MET A 74 16.91 -7.32 -3.98
N GLY A 75 18.21 -7.16 -3.75
CA GLY A 75 18.78 -6.47 -2.60
C GLY A 75 20.30 -6.22 -2.81
N PRO A 76 20.91 -5.26 -2.10
CA PRO A 76 20.32 -4.35 -1.13
C PRO A 76 19.28 -3.42 -1.76
N ALA A 77 18.09 -3.30 -1.17
CA ALA A 77 17.00 -2.52 -1.72
C ALA A 77 16.09 -1.93 -0.64
N ASP A 78 15.54 -0.77 -0.95
CA ASP A 78 14.40 -0.17 -0.25
C ASP A 78 13.10 -0.59 -0.97
N VAL A 79 12.09 -1.07 -0.25
CA VAL A 79 11.00 -1.86 -0.81
C VAL A 79 9.64 -1.49 -0.22
N TYR A 80 8.74 -1.08 -1.10
CA TYR A 80 7.34 -0.84 -0.77
C TYR A 80 6.45 -2.00 -1.18
N PHE A 81 5.68 -2.51 -0.23
CA PHE A 81 4.64 -3.52 -0.44
C PHE A 81 3.27 -2.88 -0.43
N GLY A 82 2.46 -3.11 -1.46
CA GLY A 82 1.05 -2.71 -1.53
C GLY A 82 0.12 -3.90 -1.61
N TRP A 83 -0.97 -3.88 -0.83
CA TRP A 83 -2.04 -4.87 -0.94
C TRP A 83 -3.38 -4.27 -0.49
N LEU A 84 -4.46 -5.01 -0.72
CA LEU A 84 -5.74 -4.74 -0.11
C LEU A 84 -5.97 -5.73 1.02
N ASP A 85 -6.41 -5.27 2.18
CA ASP A 85 -6.84 -6.18 3.24
C ASP A 85 -8.19 -6.84 2.92
N THR A 86 -8.68 -7.67 3.83
CA THR A 86 -9.95 -8.42 3.65
C THR A 86 -11.18 -7.52 3.53
N SER A 87 -11.09 -6.25 3.92
CA SER A 87 -12.14 -5.25 3.75
C SER A 87 -12.03 -4.46 2.44
N GLY A 88 -11.00 -4.71 1.64
CA GLY A 88 -10.70 -3.94 0.43
C GLY A 88 -10.00 -2.61 0.72
N THR A 89 -9.47 -2.42 1.92
CA THR A 89 -8.76 -1.17 2.29
C THR A 89 -7.30 -1.26 1.85
N PRO A 90 -6.74 -0.22 1.21
CA PRO A 90 -5.33 -0.18 0.83
C PRO A 90 -4.40 -0.20 2.03
N GLN A 91 -3.39 -1.05 1.95
CA GLN A 91 -2.31 -1.19 2.90
C GLN A 91 -0.97 -0.96 2.19
N LEU A 92 -0.05 -0.27 2.87
CA LEU A 92 1.33 -0.07 2.44
C LEU A 92 2.25 -0.50 3.58
N SER A 93 3.28 -1.29 3.26
CA SER A 93 4.39 -1.57 4.17
C SER A 93 5.68 -1.14 3.52
N ASP A 94 6.39 -0.29 4.24
CA ASP A 94 7.74 0.13 3.94
C ASP A 94 8.75 -0.84 4.58
N ARG A 95 9.75 -1.28 3.81
CA ARG A 95 10.64 -2.38 4.18
C ARG A 95 12.00 -2.25 3.50
N THR A 96 13.01 -2.83 4.13
CA THR A 96 14.33 -3.00 3.54
C THR A 96 14.64 -4.47 3.22
N ASN A 97 15.39 -4.71 2.14
CA ASN A 97 15.97 -6.01 1.81
C ASN A 97 17.48 -5.89 1.72
N GLY A 98 18.21 -6.29 2.76
CA GLY A 98 19.67 -6.08 2.81
C GLY A 98 20.51 -7.05 1.96
N ALA A 99 20.08 -8.30 1.78
CA ALA A 99 20.91 -9.36 1.19
C ALA A 99 20.41 -9.90 -0.16
N GLY A 100 19.18 -9.55 -0.57
CA GLY A 100 18.48 -10.19 -1.67
C GLY A 100 18.03 -11.61 -1.32
N TYR A 101 16.89 -12.06 -1.87
CA TYR A 101 16.34 -13.41 -1.66
C TYR A 101 16.11 -13.82 -0.19
N VAL A 102 16.06 -12.84 0.72
CA VAL A 102 15.69 -13.01 2.13
C VAL A 102 14.38 -12.29 2.40
N GLN A 103 13.73 -12.64 3.52
CA GLN A 103 12.55 -11.92 3.98
C GLN A 103 12.87 -10.44 4.25
N ASN A 104 12.09 -9.53 3.66
CA ASN A 104 12.25 -8.10 3.86
C ASN A 104 11.92 -7.72 5.31
N ALA A 105 12.86 -7.04 5.96
CA ALA A 105 12.69 -6.52 7.31
C ALA A 105 11.87 -5.22 7.28
N PRO A 106 11.06 -4.91 8.31
CA PRO A 106 10.45 -3.59 8.44
C PRO A 106 11.51 -2.50 8.36
N ASP A 107 11.23 -1.43 7.61
CA ASP A 107 12.10 -0.25 7.64
C ASP A 107 11.91 0.51 8.96
N ALA A 108 12.98 1.11 9.47
CA ALA A 108 12.96 1.96 10.65
C ALA A 108 12.39 3.37 10.34
N GLN A 109 12.36 3.77 9.08
CA GLN A 109 11.80 5.04 8.63
C GLN A 109 10.70 4.74 7.60
N GLN A 110 9.48 5.25 7.86
CA GLN A 110 8.39 5.17 6.89
C GLN A 110 8.39 6.41 6.01
N ASP A 111 8.91 6.28 4.79
CA ASP A 111 8.98 7.36 3.81
C ASP A 111 7.93 7.22 2.69
N GLY A 112 7.24 6.07 2.63
CA GLY A 112 6.07 5.84 1.77
C GLY A 112 4.72 6.22 2.41
N GLN A 113 3.79 6.76 1.61
CA GLN A 113 2.40 7.03 2.01
C GLN A 113 1.41 6.52 0.96
N VAL A 114 0.30 5.92 1.39
CA VAL A 114 -0.80 5.52 0.50
C VAL A 114 -1.52 6.76 -0.01
N GLN A 115 -1.69 6.87 -1.33
CA GLN A 115 -2.60 7.84 -1.92
C GLN A 115 -3.99 7.23 -2.20
N SER A 116 -4.03 6.05 -2.81
CA SER A 116 -5.27 5.34 -3.15
C SER A 116 -4.98 3.91 -3.59
N ALA A 117 -5.94 2.99 -3.48
CA ALA A 117 -5.96 1.77 -4.29
C ALA A 117 -7.38 1.32 -4.59
N SER A 118 -7.54 0.53 -5.65
CA SER A 118 -8.81 -0.02 -6.10
C SER A 118 -8.60 -1.33 -6.86
N ILE A 119 -9.60 -2.22 -6.84
CA ILE A 119 -9.70 -3.35 -7.77
C ILE A 119 -10.54 -2.89 -8.97
N SER A 120 -10.03 -3.08 -10.18
CA SER A 120 -10.84 -3.00 -11.41
C SER A 120 -11.26 -4.42 -11.80
N GLY A 121 -12.56 -4.65 -11.93
CA GLY A 121 -13.15 -5.88 -12.48
C GLY A 121 -13.41 -5.79 -13.97
#